data_AF-A0A836N831-F1
#
_entry.id   AF-A0A836N831-F1
#
_cell.length_a   1.000
_cell.length_b   1.000
_cell.length_c   1.000
_cell.angle_alpha   90.00
_cell.angle_beta   90.00
_cell.angle_gamma   90.00
#
_symmetry.space_group_name_H-M   'P 1'
#
loop_
_entity.id
_entity.type
_entity.pdbx_description
1 polymer ?
#
loop_
_entity_poly.entity_id
_entity_poly.type
_entity_poly.pdbx_seq_one_letter_code
_entity_poly.pdbx_strand_id
1 'polypeptide(L)'
;MNSQTVNASLKRAGFGGVLVSHGLRSIASTALNEQGFPPDVIEAALAHVDKNEVRRAYNRSDYLEQRRPMMQWWADFVMAADHGSMIEGGIKAMRLVG
;
A
#
# COMPACT_ATOMS: atom_id res chain seq x y z
N MET A 1 -3.15 -8.02 -15.30
CA MET A 1 -4.05 -6.84 -15.26
C MET A 1 -3.36 -5.70 -16.02
N ASN A 2 -3.96 -5.15 -17.08
CA ASN A 2 -3.32 -4.10 -17.90
C ASN A 2 -3.48 -2.73 -17.20
N SER A 3 -2.39 -1.97 -17.08
CA SER A 3 -2.37 -0.63 -16.46
C SER A 3 -3.36 0.33 -17.13
N GLN A 4 -3.63 0.13 -18.42
CA GLN A 4 -4.60 0.89 -19.19
C GLN A 4 -6.03 0.72 -18.67
N THR A 5 -6.39 -0.45 -18.13
CA THR A 5 -7.72 -0.74 -17.58
C THR A 5 -7.99 0.02 -16.27
N VAL A 6 -6.98 0.09 -15.39
CA VAL A 6 -7.07 0.84 -14.13
C VAL A 6 -7.08 2.35 -14.40
N ASN A 7 -6.21 2.81 -15.30
CA ASN A 7 -6.16 4.22 -15.72
C ASN A 7 -7.46 4.68 -16.40
N ALA A 8 -8.07 3.83 -17.24
CA ALA A 8 -9.36 4.14 -17.86
C ALA A 8 -10.48 4.26 -16.82
N SER A 9 -10.43 3.47 -15.75
CA SER A 9 -11.40 3.54 -14.66
C SER A 9 -11.21 4.80 -13.81
N LEU A 10 -9.96 5.16 -13.48
CA LEU A 10 -9.61 6.43 -12.84
C LEU A 10 -10.06 7.65 -13.66
N LYS A 11 -9.86 7.60 -14.99
CA LYS A 11 -10.30 8.67 -15.89
C LYS A 11 -11.83 8.82 -15.90
N ARG A 12 -12.57 7.71 -15.91
CA ARG A 12 -14.04 7.71 -15.80
C ARG A 12 -14.54 8.24 -14.46
N ALA A 13 -13.80 8.01 -13.38
CA ALA A 13 -14.08 8.56 -12.05
C ALA A 13 -13.70 10.05 -11.89
N GLY A 14 -13.24 10.72 -12.95
CA GLY A 14 -12.89 12.15 -12.92
C GLY A 14 -11.43 12.46 -12.57
N PHE A 15 -10.61 11.45 -12.27
CA PHE A 15 -9.20 11.63 -11.88
C PHE A 15 -8.21 11.66 -13.06
N GLY A 16 -8.71 11.84 -14.29
CA GLY A 16 -7.86 11.87 -15.48
C GLY A 16 -6.81 12.98 -15.42
N GLY A 17 -5.53 12.62 -15.49
CA GLY A 17 -4.42 13.58 -15.40
C GLY A 17 -4.06 14.03 -13.98
N VAL A 18 -4.86 13.66 -12.98
CA VAL A 18 -4.62 13.93 -11.56
C VAL A 18 -4.02 12.70 -10.87
N LEU A 19 -4.54 11.50 -11.18
CA LEU A 19 -4.10 10.25 -10.59
C LEU A 19 -3.99 9.17 -11.67
N VAL A 20 -2.89 8.42 -11.61
CA VAL A 20 -2.66 7.24 -12.45
C VAL A 20 -2.39 6.02 -11.58
N SER A 21 -2.56 4.84 -12.15
CA SER A 21 -2.35 3.55 -11.46
C SER A 21 -0.96 3.39 -10.84
N HIS A 22 0.06 4.10 -11.34
CA HIS A 22 1.36 4.16 -10.69
C HIS A 22 1.35 4.98 -9.40
N GLY A 23 0.72 6.18 -9.42
CA GLY A 23 0.58 7.03 -8.23
C GLY A 23 -0.14 6.32 -7.08
N LEU A 24 -1.14 5.48 -7.38
CA LEU A 24 -1.81 4.64 -6.37
C LEU A 24 -0.85 3.68 -5.66
N ARG A 25 0.10 3.07 -6.39
CA ARG A 25 1.11 2.18 -5.77
C ARG A 25 2.07 2.96 -4.88
N SER A 26 2.47 4.17 -5.31
CA SER A 26 3.35 5.02 -4.51
C SER A 26 2.67 5.44 -3.19
N ILE A 27 1.40 5.85 -3.24
CA ILE A 27 0.64 6.21 -2.03
C ILE A 27 0.54 5.02 -1.08
N ALA A 28 0.16 3.84 -1.60
CA ALA A 28 0.08 2.62 -0.79
C ALA A 28 1.44 2.23 -0.19
N SER A 29 2.51 2.29 -0.98
CA SER A 29 3.86 1.99 -0.50
C SER A 29 4.29 2.92 0.63
N THR A 30 4.10 4.23 0.49
CA THR A 30 4.45 5.21 1.53
C THR A 30 3.66 4.96 2.81
N ALA A 31 2.33 4.88 2.72
CA ALA A 31 1.47 4.70 3.90
C ALA A 31 1.77 3.40 4.66
N LEU A 32 1.98 2.29 3.94
CA LEU A 32 2.30 1.00 4.55
C LEU A 32 3.69 0.98 5.21
N ASN A 33 4.67 1.67 4.61
CA ASN A 33 5.99 1.84 5.22
C ASN A 33 5.92 2.72 6.48
N GLU A 34 5.15 3.81 6.45
CA GLU A 34 4.95 4.70 7.60
C GLU A 34 4.23 4.01 8.76
N GLN A 35 3.29 3.11 8.44
CA GLN A 35 2.63 2.27 9.44
C GLN A 35 3.55 1.18 10.03
N GLY A 36 4.71 0.93 9.40
CA GLY A 36 5.73 0.00 9.91
C GLY A 36 5.54 -1.45 9.47
N PHE A 37 4.79 -1.73 8.39
CA PHE A 37 4.69 -3.08 7.85
C PHE A 37 6.05 -3.56 7.28
N PRO A 38 6.33 -4.87 7.29
CA PRO A 38 7.58 -5.38 6.76
C PRO A 38 7.73 -5.08 5.26
N PRO A 39 8.88 -4.53 4.81
CA PRO A 39 9.09 -4.16 3.41
C PRO A 39 8.84 -5.32 2.44
N ASP A 40 9.27 -6.53 2.80
CA ASP A 40 9.10 -7.73 1.97
C ASP A 40 7.63 -8.06 1.70
N VAL A 41 6.77 -7.82 2.68
CA VAL A 41 5.31 -8.05 2.59
C VAL A 41 4.67 -6.97 1.73
N ILE A 42 5.13 -5.72 1.85
CA ILE A 42 4.69 -4.58 1.02
C ILE A 42 5.06 -4.83 -0.45
N GLU A 43 6.32 -5.17 -0.73
CA GLU A 43 6.80 -5.45 -2.09
C GLU A 43 6.06 -6.63 -2.73
N ALA A 44 5.78 -7.68 -1.94
CA ALA A 44 4.97 -8.81 -2.38
C ALA A 44 3.51 -8.42 -2.71
N ALA A 45 2.92 -7.46 -1.99
CA ALA A 45 1.59 -6.93 -2.31
C ALA A 45 1.58 -5.99 -3.53
N LEU A 46 2.67 -5.27 -3.77
CA LEU A 46 2.85 -4.43 -4.96
C LEU A 46 3.18 -5.22 -6.24
N ALA A 47 3.31 -6.55 -6.12
CA ALA A 47 3.76 -7.45 -7.17
C ALA A 47 5.11 -7.04 -7.77
N HIS A 48 5.98 -6.44 -6.93
CA HIS A 48 7.34 -6.14 -7.30
C HIS A 48 8.19 -7.41 -7.24
N VAL A 49 9.10 -7.53 -8.18
CA VAL A 49 10.05 -8.64 -8.20
C VAL A 49 11.27 -8.22 -7.39
N ASP A 50 11.60 -8.99 -6.34
CA ASP A 50 12.76 -8.69 -5.47
C ASP A 50 14.03 -8.59 -6.30
N LYS A 51 14.78 -7.49 -6.16
CA LYS A 51 15.97 -7.21 -6.97
C LYS A 51 17.15 -8.12 -6.64
N ASN A 52 17.13 -8.79 -5.49
CA ASN A 52 18.19 -9.70 -5.07
C ASN A 52 17.93 -11.14 -5.58
N GLU A 53 18.62 -11.53 -6.64
CA GLU A 53 18.48 -12.86 -7.26
C GLU A 53 18.77 -14.01 -6.30
N VAL A 54 19.75 -13.84 -5.40
CA VAL A 54 20.09 -14.85 -4.39
C VAL A 54 18.92 -15.01 -3.42
N ARG A 55 18.36 -13.90 -2.92
CA ARG A 55 17.23 -13.94 -1.98
C ARG A 55 15.97 -14.54 -2.64
N ARG A 56 15.70 -14.24 -3.91
CA ARG A 56 14.61 -14.87 -4.68
C ARG A 56 14.76 -16.38 -4.81
N ALA A 57 15.97 -16.89 -4.95
CA ALA A 57 16.20 -18.33 -5.09
C ALA A 57 15.78 -19.12 -3.84
N TYR A 58 15.90 -18.51 -2.66
CA TYR A 58 15.57 -19.16 -1.38
C TYR A 58 14.19 -18.76 -0.83
N ASN A 59 13.71 -17.55 -1.12
CA ASN A 59 12.45 -17.03 -0.61
C ASN A 59 11.31 -17.26 -1.60
N ARG A 60 10.63 -18.40 -1.46
CA ARG A 60 9.41 -18.75 -2.22
C ARG A 60 8.12 -18.40 -1.48
N SER A 61 8.21 -17.67 -0.37
CA SER A 61 7.04 -17.25 0.39
C SER A 61 6.33 -16.12 -0.35
N ASP A 62 5.02 -16.23 -0.51
CA ASP A 62 4.17 -15.14 -0.97
C ASP A 62 3.69 -14.25 0.18
N TYR A 63 4.07 -14.58 1.42
CA TYR A 63 3.68 -13.87 2.64
C TYR A 63 2.17 -13.71 2.82
N LEU A 64 1.36 -14.66 2.34
CA LEU A 64 -0.10 -14.54 2.34
C LEU A 64 -0.68 -14.21 3.72
N GLU A 65 -0.24 -14.91 4.78
CA GLU A 65 -0.74 -14.67 6.14
C GLU A 65 -0.37 -13.29 6.68
N GLN A 66 0.82 -12.77 6.34
CA GLN A 66 1.24 -11.43 6.75
C GLN A 66 0.54 -10.34 5.92
N ARG A 67 0.18 -10.63 4.67
CA ARG A 67 -0.56 -9.70 3.80
C ARG A 67 -2.00 -9.51 4.26
N ARG A 68 -2.66 -10.50 4.86
CA ARG A 68 -4.05 -10.37 5.33
C ARG A 68 -4.28 -9.17 6.27
N PRO A 69 -3.59 -9.06 7.44
CA PRO A 69 -3.79 -7.93 8.34
C PRO A 69 -3.32 -6.61 7.73
N MET A 70 -2.28 -6.62 6.88
CA MET A 70 -1.81 -5.44 6.17
C MET A 70 -2.85 -4.89 5.20
N MET A 71 -3.48 -5.78 4.42
CA MET A 71 -4.52 -5.39 3.47
C MET A 71 -5.81 -4.95 4.18
N GLN A 72 -6.12 -5.53 5.34
CA GLN A 72 -7.23 -5.06 6.17
C GLN A 72 -6.98 -3.62 6.66
N TRP A 73 -5.80 -3.36 7.23
CA TRP A 73 -5.43 -2.01 7.65
C TRP A 73 -5.48 -1.01 6.49
N TRP A 74 -4.99 -1.41 5.31
CA TRP A 74 -5.07 -0.57 4.11
C TRP A 74 -6.52 -0.24 3.72
N ALA A 75 -7.42 -1.23 3.80
CA ALA A 75 -8.84 -1.00 3.53
C ALA A 75 -9.43 0.00 4.54
N ASP A 76 -9.14 -0.17 5.83
CA ASP A 76 -9.62 0.72 6.90
C ASP A 76 -9.09 2.15 6.71
N PHE A 77 -7.82 2.31 6.31
CA PHE A 77 -7.21 3.60 5.99
C PHE A 77 -7.93 4.32 4.84
N VAL A 78 -8.22 3.60 3.74
CA VAL A 78 -8.93 4.16 2.59
C VAL A 78 -10.37 4.54 2.96
N MET A 79 -11.07 3.70 3.73
CA MET A 79 -12.43 3.98 4.19
C MET A 79 -12.48 5.22 5.09
N ALA A 80 -11.52 5.35 6.00
CA ALA A 80 -11.44 6.53 6.87
C ALA A 80 -11.22 7.82 6.05
N ALA A 81 -10.34 7.78 5.05
CA ALA A 81 -10.10 8.90 4.14
C ALA A 81 -11.35 9.28 3.31
N ASP A 82 -12.13 8.30 2.86
CA ASP A 82 -13.41 8.54 2.16
C ASP A 82 -14.44 9.25 3.05
N HIS A 83 -14.53 8.84 4.32
CA HIS A 83 -15.40 9.46 5.31
C HIS A 83 -14.89 10.81 5.85
N GLY A 84 -13.77 11.33 5.33
CA GLY A 84 -13.18 12.61 5.75
C GLY A 84 -12.46 12.57 7.10
N SER A 85 -12.26 11.37 7.66
CA SER A 85 -11.49 11.15 8.89
C SER A 85 -10.10 10.65 8.50
N MET A 86 -9.12 11.56 8.40
CA MET A 86 -7.74 11.10 8.31
C MET A 86 -7.35 10.51 9.67
N ILE A 87 -6.98 9.23 9.69
CA ILE A 87 -6.51 8.58 10.92
C ILE A 87 -5.20 9.29 11.33
N GLU A 88 -5.29 10.20 12.30
CA GLU A 88 -4.12 10.76 12.98
C GLU A 88 -3.42 9.63 13.75
N GLY A 89 -2.42 8.97 13.15
CA GLY A 89 -1.94 7.73 13.75
C GLY A 89 -0.66 7.11 13.22
N GLY A 90 0.35 7.90 12.85
CA GLY A 90 1.73 7.39 12.85
C GLY A 90 2.19 7.14 14.29
N ILE A 91 2.91 6.04 14.55
CA ILE A 91 3.37 5.57 15.89
C ILE A 91 4.20 6.61 16.71
N LYS A 92 4.46 7.80 16.19
CA LYS A 92 5.17 8.88 16.91
C LYS A 92 4.30 9.86 17.72
N ALA A 93 2.97 9.88 17.57
CA ALA A 93 2.15 10.90 18.23
C ALA A 93 1.75 10.57 19.69
N MET A 94 1.89 9.32 20.14
CA MET A 94 1.46 8.89 21.47
C MET A 94 2.61 8.84 22.48
N ARG A 95 3.29 9.97 22.69
CA ARG A 95 4.02 10.20 23.95
C ARG A 95 4.06 11.69 24.29
N LEU A 96 2.95 12.20 24.79
CA LEU A 96 2.90 13.39 25.65
C LEU A 96 1.77 13.20 26.65
N VAL A 97 2.04 12.41 27.68
CA VAL A 97 1.47 12.64 29.01
C VAL A 97 2.66 12.75 29.95
N GLY A 98 2.88 13.98 30.40
CA GLY A 98 3.98 14.44 31.24
C GLY A 98 3.93 15.95 31.27
#